data_AF-A0A831YGT9-F1
#
_entry.id   AF-A0A831YGT9-F1
#
_cell.length_a   1.000
_cell.length_b   1.000
_cell.length_c   1.000
_cell.angle_alpha   90.00
_cell.angle_beta   90.00
_cell.angle_gamma   90.00
#
_symmetry.space_group_name_H-M   'P 1'
#
loop_
_entity.id
_entity.type
_entity.pdbx_description
1 polymer ?
#
loop_
_entity_poly.entity_id
_entity_poly.type
_entity_poly.pdbx_seq_one_letter_code
_entity_poly.pdbx_strand_id
1 'polypeptide(L)'
;MSAVVAHHFWDRPGGGELVMAGIAAAVEKMRLTPVLASLARFDGSRYREWFGIDLSRYPAVSGGFSLRMFGLYMRLLVWWPAEKAVKKYRPKFVVIDMPTYRRLVGKVPVVEYIH
;
A
#
# COMPACT_ATOMS: atom_id res chain seq x y z
N MET A 1 1.98 -8.38 14.87
CA MET A 1 1.57 -8.98 13.57
C MET A 1 1.25 -7.85 12.62
N SER A 2 1.52 -8.00 11.31
CA SER A 2 1.39 -6.91 10.32
C SER A 2 0.30 -7.19 9.29
N ALA A 3 -0.16 -6.14 8.61
CA ALA A 3 -0.91 -6.27 7.36
C ALA A 3 -0.32 -5.30 6.34
N VAL A 4 -0.21 -5.74 5.09
CA VAL A 4 0.34 -4.87 4.02
C VAL A 4 -0.82 -4.16 3.35
N VAL A 5 -0.68 -2.85 3.14
CA VAL A 5 -1.60 -2.03 2.35
C VAL A 5 -0.83 -1.56 1.13
N ALA A 6 -1.08 -2.21 -0.01
CA ALA A 6 -0.38 -1.98 -1.26
C ALA A 6 -1.18 -1.03 -2.15
N HIS A 7 -0.57 0.07 -2.54
CA HIS A 7 -1.15 1.06 -3.45
C HIS A 7 -0.10 1.57 -4.43
N HIS A 8 -0.50 1.73 -5.69
CA HIS A 8 0.43 1.96 -6.79
C HIS A 8 1.22 3.28 -6.71
N PHE A 9 0.62 4.37 -6.22
CA PHE A 9 1.32 5.61 -5.84
C PHE A 9 0.56 6.32 -4.70
N TRP A 10 1.24 7.02 -3.80
CA TRP A 10 0.58 7.76 -2.71
C TRP A 10 0.71 9.30 -2.84
N ASP A 11 1.45 9.83 -3.82
CA ASP A 11 1.87 11.25 -3.82
C ASP A 11 0.83 12.28 -4.28
N ARG A 12 -0.46 11.94 -4.38
CA ARG A 12 -1.51 12.92 -4.69
C ARG A 12 -2.78 12.64 -3.87
N PRO A 13 -3.60 13.66 -3.57
CA PRO A 13 -4.90 13.45 -2.97
C PRO A 13 -5.89 12.90 -4.01
N GLY A 14 -6.58 11.81 -3.68
CA GLY A 14 -7.62 11.20 -4.49
C GLY A 14 -8.48 10.21 -3.70
N GLY A 15 -9.54 9.70 -4.33
CA GLY A 15 -10.51 8.83 -3.67
C GLY A 15 -9.93 7.47 -3.27
N GLY A 16 -9.12 6.86 -4.13
CA GLY A 16 -8.45 5.59 -3.83
C GLY A 16 -7.43 5.74 -2.71
N GLU A 17 -6.70 6.85 -2.70
CA GLU A 17 -5.69 7.22 -1.72
C GLU A 17 -6.32 7.39 -0.33
N LEU A 18 -7.47 8.07 -0.25
CA LEU A 18 -8.25 8.19 0.99
C LEU A 18 -8.71 6.82 1.50
N VAL A 19 -9.28 5.98 0.64
CA VAL A 19 -9.76 4.65 1.04
C VAL A 19 -8.61 3.80 1.56
N MET A 20 -7.48 3.76 0.84
CA MET A 20 -6.31 2.98 1.23
C MET A 20 -5.66 3.50 2.51
N ALA A 21 -5.62 4.83 2.71
CA ALA A 21 -5.18 5.42 3.97
C ALA A 21 -6.13 5.07 5.13
N GLY A 22 -7.44 5.10 4.88
CA GLY A 22 -8.47 4.68 5.83
C GLY A 22 -8.32 3.21 6.23
N ILE A 23 -8.02 2.33 5.27
CA ILE A 23 -7.73 0.92 5.54
C ILE A 23 -6.47 0.78 6.39
N ALA A 24 -5.39 1.51 6.10
CA ALA A 24 -4.20 1.48 6.95
C ALA A 24 -4.50 1.92 8.39
N ALA A 25 -5.34 2.95 8.58
CA ALA A 25 -5.81 3.35 9.90
C ALA A 25 -6.71 2.30 10.58
N ALA A 26 -7.57 1.60 9.82
CA ALA A 26 -8.39 0.51 10.34
C ALA A 26 -7.55 -0.69 10.79
N VAL A 27 -6.52 -1.04 10.02
CA VAL A 27 -5.55 -2.09 10.36
C VAL A 27 -4.86 -1.78 11.69
N GLU A 28 -4.45 -0.52 11.91
CA GLU A 28 -3.90 -0.10 13.21
C GLU A 28 -4.90 -0.31 14.36
N LYS A 29 -6.17 0.09 14.17
CA LYS A 29 -7.24 -0.13 15.17
C LYS A 29 -7.48 -1.60 15.47
N MET A 30 -7.19 -2.51 14.54
CA MET A 30 -7.21 -3.96 14.74
C MET A 30 -5.99 -4.50 15.52
N ARG A 31 -5.13 -3.62 16.04
CA ARG A 31 -3.86 -3.96 16.71
C ARG A 31 -2.87 -4.70 15.80
N LEU A 32 -2.96 -4.45 14.49
CA LEU A 32 -1.98 -4.91 13.51
C LEU A 32 -1.11 -3.73 13.09
N THR A 33 0.15 -4.00 12.73
CA THR A 33 1.04 -2.97 12.17
C THR A 33 0.76 -2.83 10.67
N PRO A 34 0.18 -1.72 10.20
CA PRO A 34 0.05 -1.48 8.76
C PRO A 34 1.44 -1.26 8.16
N VAL A 35 1.72 -1.95 7.06
CA VAL A 35 2.93 -1.80 6.25
C VAL A 35 2.51 -1.26 4.90
N LEU A 36 2.92 -0.04 4.58
CA LEU A 36 2.57 0.59 3.33
C LEU A 36 3.48 0.05 2.22
N ALA A 37 2.90 -0.42 1.12
CA ALA A 37 3.66 -0.85 -0.04
C ALA A 37 3.33 0.04 -1.23
N SER A 38 4.36 0.52 -1.92
CA SER A 38 4.20 1.34 -3.12
C SER A 38 5.33 1.12 -4.10
N LEU A 39 5.12 1.44 -5.37
CA LEU A 39 6.19 1.45 -6.35
C LEU A 39 7.04 2.71 -6.25
N ALA A 40 6.40 3.85 -6.04
CA ALA A 40 7.08 5.11 -5.82
C ALA A 40 7.54 5.24 -4.37
N ARG A 41 8.61 6.01 -4.19
CA ARG A 41 8.86 6.63 -2.87
C ARG A 41 7.82 7.71 -2.67
N PHE A 42 7.23 7.75 -1.49
CA PHE A 42 6.21 8.74 -1.14
C PHE A 42 6.47 9.28 0.26
N ASP A 43 5.93 10.45 0.53
CA ASP A 43 5.94 11.05 1.86
C ASP A 43 4.55 10.95 2.50
N GLY A 44 4.45 10.08 3.51
CA GLY A 44 3.20 9.85 4.25
C GLY A 44 2.77 11.00 5.15
N SER A 45 3.62 12.01 5.39
CA SER A 45 3.29 13.15 6.26
C SER A 45 2.17 14.01 5.68
N ARG A 46 2.11 14.15 4.34
CA ARG A 46 1.10 14.92 3.61
C ARG A 46 -0.32 14.38 3.79
N TYR A 47 -0.47 13.09 4.11
CA TYR A 47 -1.78 12.49 4.36
C TYR A 47 -2.47 13.04 5.61
N ARG A 48 -1.69 13.57 6.55
CA ARG A 48 -2.23 14.24 7.72
C ARG A 48 -2.95 15.53 7.32
N GLU A 49 -2.39 16.29 6.39
CA GLU A 49 -2.99 17.51 5.85
C GLU A 49 -4.17 17.19 4.93
N TRP A 50 -4.05 16.18 4.08
CA TRP A 50 -5.09 15.85 3.09
C TRP A 50 -6.32 15.18 3.71
N PHE A 51 -6.11 14.25 4.65
CA PHE A 51 -7.17 13.35 5.13
C PHE A 51 -7.24 13.22 6.65
N GLY A 52 -6.38 13.92 7.40
CA GLY A 52 -6.29 13.77 8.86
C GLY A 52 -5.68 12.44 9.30
N ILE A 53 -5.06 11.67 8.39
CA ILE A 53 -4.48 10.36 8.67
C ILE A 53 -2.95 10.46 8.58
N ASP A 54 -2.26 10.25 9.69
CA ASP A 54 -0.81 10.23 9.69
C ASP A 54 -0.28 8.85 9.25
N LEU A 55 0.22 8.78 8.02
CA LEU A 55 0.86 7.59 7.44
C LEU A 55 2.38 7.55 7.69
N SER A 56 3.00 8.65 8.14
CA SER A 56 4.46 8.74 8.30
C SER A 56 5.01 7.80 9.39
N ARG A 57 4.16 7.47 10.37
CA ARG A 57 4.45 6.53 11.46
C ARG A 57 4.49 5.07 11.04
N TYR A 58 4.07 4.74 9.82
CA TYR A 58 4.00 3.35 9.35
C TYR A 58 5.23 2.96 8.53
N PRO A 59 5.74 1.72 8.69
CA PRO A 59 6.81 1.23 7.83
C PRO A 59 6.35 1.19 6.37
N ALA A 60 7.18 1.74 5.47
CA ALA A 60 6.92 1.75 4.04
C ALA A 60 7.92 0.87 3.28
N VAL A 61 7.45 0.19 2.24
CA VAL A 61 8.25 -0.57 1.28
C VAL A 61 8.01 0.01 -0.10
N SER A 62 9.01 0.72 -0.63
CA SER A 62 8.97 1.30 -1.96
C SER A 62 9.68 0.42 -3.00
N GLY A 63 9.18 0.40 -4.24
CA GLY A 63 9.87 -0.15 -5.40
C GLY A 63 11.10 0.66 -5.83
N GLY A 64 11.21 1.92 -5.42
CA GLY A 64 12.32 2.81 -5.74
C GLY A 64 12.16 3.58 -7.05
N PHE A 65 10.96 3.56 -7.65
CA PHE A 65 10.64 4.34 -8.83
C PHE A 65 10.26 5.78 -8.46
N SER A 66 10.43 6.73 -9.39
CA SER A 66 9.92 8.10 -9.24
C SER A 66 8.64 8.27 -10.07
N LEU A 67 7.72 9.12 -9.61
CA LEU A 67 6.43 9.37 -10.28
C LEU A 67 6.54 9.82 -11.74
N ARG A 68 7.69 10.38 -12.15
CA ARG A 68 7.92 10.81 -13.54
C ARG A 68 7.93 9.66 -14.53
N MET A 69 8.03 8.41 -14.08
CA MET A 69 7.97 7.24 -14.96
C MET A 69 6.57 6.62 -14.94
N PHE A 70 5.77 6.99 -15.94
CA PHE A 70 4.63 6.23 -16.45
C PHE A 70 3.68 5.60 -15.41
N GLY A 71 2.75 6.40 -14.87
CA GLY A 71 1.74 5.95 -13.89
C GLY A 71 0.89 4.75 -14.33
N LEU A 72 0.73 4.50 -15.63
CA LEU A 72 0.04 3.31 -16.15
C LEU A 72 0.86 2.02 -15.90
N TYR A 73 2.17 2.04 -16.11
CA TYR A 73 3.02 0.88 -15.84
C TYR A 73 3.14 0.62 -14.33
N MET A 74 3.00 1.65 -13.50
CA MET A 74 2.99 1.47 -12.05
C MET A 74 1.82 0.58 -11.59
N ARG A 75 0.65 0.67 -12.23
CA ARG A 75 -0.48 -0.23 -11.93
C ARG A 75 -0.16 -1.71 -12.18
N LEU A 76 0.69 -1.97 -13.19
CA LEU A 76 1.08 -3.34 -13.55
C LEU A 76 2.14 -3.94 -12.62
N LEU A 77 2.93 -3.11 -11.95
CA LEU A 77 4.11 -3.56 -11.18
C LEU A 77 3.92 -3.50 -9.66
N VAL A 78 2.76 -3.09 -9.15
CA VAL A 78 2.52 -2.91 -7.71
C VAL A 78 2.62 -4.22 -6.91
N TRP A 79 2.47 -5.37 -7.58
CA TRP A 79 2.72 -6.68 -7.00
C TRP A 79 4.16 -6.86 -6.48
N TRP A 80 5.13 -6.16 -7.06
CA TRP A 80 6.54 -6.31 -6.69
C TRP A 80 6.88 -5.75 -5.30
N PRO A 81 6.58 -4.47 -4.97
CA PRO A 81 6.75 -3.97 -3.61
C PRO A 81 5.85 -4.72 -2.61
N ALA A 82 4.65 -5.14 -3.01
CA ALA A 82 3.79 -5.96 -2.17
C ALA A 82 4.43 -7.33 -1.86
N GLU A 83 5.02 -8.02 -2.84
CA GLU A 83 5.72 -9.28 -2.61
C GLU A 83 6.95 -9.09 -1.72
N LYS A 84 7.73 -8.02 -1.91
CA LYS A 84 8.83 -7.66 -1.01
C LYS A 84 8.35 -7.45 0.43
N ALA A 85 7.24 -6.74 0.61
CA ALA A 85 6.64 -6.51 1.92
C ALA A 85 6.16 -7.81 2.55
N VAL A 86 5.54 -8.70 1.79
CA VAL A 86 5.11 -10.03 2.24
C VAL A 86 6.29 -10.87 2.71
N LYS A 87 7.38 -10.93 1.93
CA LYS A 87 8.59 -11.68 2.29
C LYS A 87 9.27 -11.13 3.55
N LYS A 88 9.33 -9.81 3.69
CA LYS A 88 10.01 -9.14 4.82
C LYS A 88 9.21 -9.19 6.11
N TYR A 89 7.90 -8.92 6.06
CA TYR A 89 7.09 -8.69 7.26
C TYR A 89 6.15 -9.84 7.61
N ARG A 90 6.03 -10.87 6.75
CA ARG A 90 5.12 -12.03 6.91
C ARG A 90 3.72 -11.60 7.44
N PRO A 91 3.00 -10.75 6.68
CA PRO A 91 1.74 -10.18 7.13
C PRO A 91 0.63 -11.22 7.22
N LYS A 92 -0.40 -10.94 8.03
CA LYS A 92 -1.62 -11.77 8.12
C LYS A 92 -2.43 -11.73 6.82
N PHE A 93 -2.54 -10.55 6.22
CA PHE A 93 -3.22 -10.33 4.96
C PHE A 93 -2.61 -9.14 4.23
N VAL A 94 -2.89 -9.07 2.93
CA VAL A 94 -2.51 -7.97 2.06
C VAL A 94 -3.78 -7.33 1.53
N VAL A 95 -3.88 -6.02 1.63
CA VAL A 95 -4.88 -5.23 0.91
C VAL A 95 -4.23 -4.65 -0.33
N ILE A 96 -4.90 -4.77 -1.47
CA ILE A 96 -4.41 -4.23 -2.73
C ILE A 96 -5.57 -3.64 -3.54
N ASP A 97 -5.30 -2.51 -4.19
CA ASP A 97 -6.29 -1.75 -4.98
C ASP A 97 -6.27 -2.08 -6.49
N MET A 98 -5.37 -2.97 -6.91
CA MET A 98 -5.09 -3.25 -8.31
C MET A 98 -5.16 -4.77 -8.57
N PRO A 99 -5.70 -5.22 -9.71
CA PRO A 99 -5.89 -6.64 -10.01
C PRO A 99 -4.59 -7.42 -10.27
N THR A 100 -3.43 -6.81 -10.13
CA THR A 100 -2.13 -7.39 -10.49
C THR A 100 -1.51 -8.29 -9.41
N TYR A 101 -2.26 -8.65 -8.36
CA TYR A 101 -1.78 -9.49 -7.24
C TYR A 101 -1.72 -11.00 -7.53
N ARG A 102 -1.88 -11.47 -8.77
CA ARG A 102 -1.87 -12.91 -9.10
C ARG A 102 -0.67 -13.67 -8.50
N ARG A 103 0.49 -13.01 -8.35
CA ARG A 103 1.71 -13.57 -7.74
C ARG A 103 1.67 -13.72 -6.21
N LEU A 104 0.70 -13.12 -5.54
CA LEU A 104 0.48 -13.15 -4.09
C LEU A 104 -0.58 -14.19 -3.70
N VAL A 105 -1.47 -14.56 -4.62
CA VAL A 105 -2.51 -15.58 -4.41
C VAL A 105 -1.86 -16.90 -3.98
N GLY A 106 -2.39 -17.50 -2.91
CA GLY A 106 -1.89 -18.75 -2.33
C GLY A 106 -0.68 -18.60 -1.39
N LYS A 107 -0.02 -17.44 -1.34
CA LYS A 107 1.08 -17.16 -0.39
C LYS A 107 0.60 -16.44 0.87
N VAL A 108 -0.45 -15.62 0.74
CA VAL A 108 -1.02 -14.80 1.80
C VAL A 108 -2.48 -14.50 1.46
N PRO A 109 -3.39 -14.39 2.45
CA PRO A 109 -4.74 -13.90 2.21
C PRO A 109 -4.70 -12.49 1.57
N VAL A 110 -5.44 -12.31 0.47
CA VAL A 110 -5.52 -11.03 -0.26
C VAL A 110 -6.94 -10.49 -0.14
N VAL A 111 -7.04 -9.23 0.27
CA VAL A 111 -8.27 -8.43 0.21
C VAL A 111 -8.11 -7.45 -0.95
N GLU A 112 -8.93 -7.63 -1.97
CA GLU A 112 -8.95 -6.74 -3.12
C GLU A 112 -9.98 -5.63 -2.91
N TYR A 113 -9.61 -4.40 -3.25
CA TYR A 113 -10.53 -3.27 -3.35
C TYR A 113 -10.46 -2.71 -4.79
N ILE A 114 -11.52 -2.92 -5.58
CA ILE A 114 -11.64 -2.36 -6.93
C ILE A 114 -12.57 -1.14 -6.85
N HIS A 115 -12.17 -0.04 -7.48
CA HIS A 115 -12.99 1.17 -7.66
C HIS A 115 -13.67 1.15 -9.03
#